data_AF-A0A1G8AQC8-F1
#
_entry.id   AF-A0A1G8AQC8-F1
#
_cell.length_a   1.000
_cell.length_b   1.000
_cell.length_c   1.000
_cell.angle_alpha   90.00
_cell.angle_beta   90.00
_cell.angle_gamma   90.00
#
_symmetry.space_group_name_H-M   'P 1'
#
loop_
_entity.id
_entity.type
_entity.pdbx_description
1 polymer ?
#
loop_
_entity_poly.entity_id
_entity_poly.type
_entity_poly.pdbx_seq_one_letter_code
_entity_poly.pdbx_strand_id
1 'polypeptide(L)'
;MIETTETLLANTENAIANWNLGPAVVDQPGDPYWDKAAQVFGVSLAEAKRRICANCEYYDNTPERLTELETIPLNKFDIYGSQAHRGYCHKLHIICHTTRSCQAWERKDYEIPDDLAPPRDARAMYPNSDMA
;
A
#
# COMPACT_ATOMS: atom_id res chain seq x y z
N MET A 1 -7.69 2.98 18.50
CA MET A 1 -6.68 2.37 19.38
C MET A 1 -5.96 1.29 18.59
N ILE A 2 -4.70 1.56 18.31
CA ILE A 2 -3.78 0.63 17.67
C ILE A 2 -3.37 -0.50 18.63
N GLU A 3 -3.03 -1.66 18.09
CA GLU A 3 -2.48 -2.78 18.85
C GLU A 3 -1.15 -2.43 19.53
N THR A 4 -0.76 -3.22 20.52
CA THR A 4 0.55 -3.06 21.17
C THR A 4 1.69 -3.33 20.19
N THR A 5 2.88 -2.77 20.45
CA THR A 5 4.08 -3.02 19.65
C THR A 5 4.38 -4.52 19.51
N GLU A 6 4.21 -5.30 20.57
CA GLU A 6 4.42 -6.75 20.54
C GLU A 6 3.45 -7.45 19.58
N THR A 7 2.16 -7.11 19.64
CA THR A 7 1.14 -7.65 18.75
C THR A 7 1.40 -7.25 17.29
N LEU A 8 1.77 -5.99 17.03
CA LEU A 8 2.10 -5.51 15.68
C LEU A 8 3.31 -6.25 15.09
N LEU A 9 4.33 -6.55 15.91
CA LEU A 9 5.50 -7.32 15.49
C LEU A 9 5.11 -8.77 15.17
N ALA A 10 4.37 -9.44 16.05
CA ALA A 10 3.89 -10.81 15.82
C ALA A 10 3.03 -10.90 14.55
N ASN A 11 2.14 -9.93 14.32
CA ASN A 11 1.33 -9.86 13.11
C ASN A 11 2.19 -9.63 11.86
N THR A 12 3.25 -8.81 11.96
CA THR A 12 4.20 -8.57 10.87
C THR A 12 4.97 -9.84 10.51
N GLU A 13 5.44 -10.60 11.50
CA GLU A 13 6.08 -11.90 11.28
C GLU A 13 5.15 -12.90 10.61
N ASN A 14 3.89 -12.97 11.07
CA ASN A 14 2.86 -13.76 10.43
C ASN A 14 2.59 -13.31 8.99
N ALA A 15 2.58 -12.01 8.72
CA ALA A 15 2.38 -11.47 7.38
C ALA A 15 3.55 -11.80 6.43
N ILE A 16 4.79 -11.79 6.93
CA ILE A 16 5.97 -12.22 6.16
C ILE A 16 5.87 -13.72 5.84
N ALA A 17 5.57 -14.54 6.84
CA ALA A 17 5.54 -15.99 6.70
C ALA A 17 4.38 -16.48 5.81
N ASN A 18 3.18 -15.93 6.04
CA ASN A 18 1.93 -16.50 5.51
C ASN A 18 1.23 -15.60 4.49
N TRP A 19 1.58 -14.32 4.42
CA TRP A 19 0.92 -13.34 3.53
C TRP A 19 1.84 -12.71 2.49
N ASN A 20 3.04 -13.26 2.30
CA ASN A 20 4.01 -12.76 1.32
C ASN A 20 4.23 -11.23 1.46
N LEU A 21 4.36 -10.73 2.70
CA LEU A 21 4.71 -9.33 2.94
C LEU A 21 6.17 -9.07 2.52
N GLY A 22 6.38 -8.14 1.61
CA GLY A 22 7.70 -7.81 1.08
C GLY A 22 7.63 -6.71 0.01
N PRO A 23 8.66 -6.55 -0.83
CA PRO A 23 10.00 -7.09 -0.62
C PRO A 23 10.65 -6.47 0.63
N ALA A 24 11.72 -7.09 1.13
CA ALA A 24 12.47 -6.52 2.24
C ALA A 24 13.17 -5.21 1.83
N VAL A 25 13.67 -5.17 0.59
CA VAL A 25 14.34 -4.02 -0.05
C VAL A 25 13.60 -3.70 -1.35
N VAL A 26 12.89 -2.58 -1.38
CA VAL A 26 11.94 -2.29 -2.49
C VAL A 26 12.63 -2.08 -3.84
N ASP A 27 13.75 -1.34 -3.84
CA ASP A 27 14.43 -0.96 -5.07
C ASP A 27 15.53 -1.95 -5.49
N GLN A 28 15.59 -3.14 -4.88
CA GLN A 28 16.56 -4.16 -5.28
C GLN A 28 16.25 -4.63 -6.72
N PRO A 29 17.16 -4.41 -7.69
CA PRO A 29 16.93 -4.87 -9.06
C PRO A 29 16.86 -6.39 -9.11
N GLY A 30 15.84 -6.93 -9.77
CA GLY A 30 15.66 -8.37 -9.93
C GLY A 30 15.25 -9.11 -8.66
N ASP A 31 14.68 -8.43 -7.66
CA ASP A 31 14.15 -9.10 -6.47
C ASP A 31 13.07 -10.14 -6.85
N PRO A 32 13.23 -11.43 -6.49
CA PRO A 32 12.30 -12.51 -6.84
C PRO A 32 10.92 -12.36 -6.20
N TYR A 33 10.78 -11.47 -5.21
CA TYR A 33 9.50 -11.13 -4.60
C TYR A 33 8.45 -10.74 -5.65
N TRP A 34 8.82 -9.90 -6.61
CA TRP A 34 7.86 -9.34 -7.55
C TRP A 34 7.33 -10.37 -8.56
N ASP A 35 8.17 -11.34 -8.95
CA ASP A 35 7.72 -12.46 -9.77
C ASP A 35 6.72 -13.34 -9.01
N LYS A 36 6.99 -13.61 -7.73
CA LYS A 36 6.05 -14.34 -6.86
C LYS A 36 4.75 -13.55 -6.64
N ALA A 37 4.84 -12.25 -6.39
CA ALA A 37 3.67 -11.38 -6.22
C ALA A 37 2.80 -11.38 -7.48
N ALA A 38 3.42 -11.31 -8.67
CA ALA A 38 2.72 -11.40 -9.95
C ALA A 38 1.95 -12.71 -10.12
N GLN A 39 2.56 -13.84 -9.74
CA GLN A 39 1.89 -15.15 -9.75
C GLN A 39 0.71 -15.21 -8.78
N VAL A 40 0.89 -14.72 -7.54
CA VAL A 40 -0.15 -14.72 -6.51
C VAL A 40 -1.33 -13.84 -6.90
N PHE A 41 -1.07 -12.69 -7.50
CA PHE A 41 -2.09 -11.76 -7.97
C PHE A 41 -2.71 -12.16 -9.32
N GLY A 42 -2.09 -13.08 -10.06
CA GLY A 42 -2.52 -13.46 -11.40
C GLY A 42 -2.36 -12.35 -12.44
N VAL A 43 -1.30 -11.53 -12.34
CA VAL A 43 -1.07 -10.37 -13.21
C VAL A 43 0.36 -10.29 -13.75
N SER A 44 0.63 -9.33 -14.63
CA SER A 44 1.99 -9.09 -15.13
C SER A 44 2.94 -8.59 -14.03
N LEU A 45 4.24 -8.83 -14.18
CA LEU A 45 5.28 -8.29 -13.29
C LEU A 45 5.19 -6.76 -13.14
N ALA A 46 4.92 -6.06 -14.25
CA ALA A 46 4.79 -4.61 -14.26
C ALA A 46 3.56 -4.14 -13.47
N GLU A 47 2.45 -4.88 -13.51
CA GLU A 47 1.27 -4.59 -12.71
C GLU A 47 1.48 -4.92 -11.23
N ALA A 48 2.11 -6.06 -10.91
CA ALA A 48 2.40 -6.44 -9.53
C ALA A 48 3.24 -5.38 -8.81
N LYS A 49 4.26 -4.81 -9.48
CA LYS A 49 5.09 -3.71 -8.96
C LYS A 49 4.31 -2.42 -8.66
N ARG A 50 3.11 -2.26 -9.21
CA ARG A 50 2.23 -1.12 -8.93
C ARG A 50 1.26 -1.38 -7.77
N ARG A 51 1.11 -2.63 -7.31
CA ARG A 51 0.23 -3.01 -6.20
C ARG A 51 0.99 -2.92 -4.89
N ILE A 52 1.08 -1.74 -4.31
CA ILE A 52 1.83 -1.46 -3.09
C ILE A 52 0.90 -1.11 -1.92
N CYS A 53 1.39 -1.14 -0.69
CA CYS A 53 0.61 -0.84 0.49
C CYS A 53 -0.03 0.55 0.38
N ALA A 54 0.69 1.56 -0.11
CA ALA A 54 0.19 2.93 -0.23
C ALA A 54 -1.10 3.09 -1.07
N ASN A 55 -1.39 2.16 -1.98
CA ASN A 55 -2.61 2.16 -2.80
C ASN A 55 -3.52 0.95 -2.57
N CYS A 56 -3.29 0.23 -1.46
CA CYS A 56 -4.15 -0.85 -1.00
C CYS A 56 -5.39 -0.27 -0.30
N GLU A 57 -6.53 -0.92 -0.46
CA GLU A 57 -7.78 -0.59 0.23
C GLU A 57 -7.60 -0.46 1.74
N TYR A 58 -6.81 -1.35 2.34
CA TYR A 58 -6.67 -1.45 3.79
C TYR A 58 -5.64 -0.50 4.40
N TYR A 59 -4.99 0.33 3.59
CA TYR A 59 -3.93 1.23 4.05
C TYR A 59 -4.51 2.55 4.57
N ASP A 60 -4.30 2.78 5.86
CA ASP A 60 -4.74 3.94 6.59
C ASP A 60 -3.55 4.84 6.95
N ASN A 61 -3.53 6.00 6.30
CA ASN A 61 -2.60 7.09 6.51
C ASN A 61 -3.34 8.40 6.84
N THR A 62 -4.53 8.31 7.45
CA THR A 62 -5.23 9.48 7.97
C THR A 62 -4.39 10.21 9.02
N PRO A 63 -4.53 11.53 9.18
CA PRO A 63 -3.79 12.29 10.21
C PRO A 63 -3.94 11.69 11.61
N GLU A 64 -5.16 11.28 11.97
CA GLU A 64 -5.48 10.67 13.26
C GLU A 64 -4.73 9.35 13.44
N ARG A 65 -4.71 8.50 12.40
CA ARG A 65 -3.97 7.25 12.43
C ARG A 65 -2.47 7.47 12.54
N LEU A 66 -1.93 8.44 11.81
CA LEU A 66 -0.51 8.77 11.87
C LEU A 66 -0.12 9.26 13.27
N THR A 67 -0.96 10.06 13.94
CA THR A 67 -0.75 10.45 15.35
C THR A 67 -0.77 9.25 16.30
N GLU A 68 -1.66 8.27 16.11
CA GLU A 68 -1.61 7.03 16.90
C GLU A 68 -0.29 6.27 16.65
N LEU A 69 0.16 6.20 15.40
CA LEU A 69 1.36 5.50 14.97
C LEU A 69 2.65 6.10 15.56
N GLU A 70 2.71 7.42 15.81
CA GLU A 70 3.84 8.11 16.45
C GLU A 70 4.19 7.55 17.85
N THR A 71 3.22 6.92 18.52
CA THR A 71 3.43 6.29 19.84
C THR A 71 4.17 4.95 19.75
N ILE A 72 4.23 4.35 18.56
CA ILE A 72 4.89 3.07 18.33
C ILE A 72 6.32 3.32 17.81
N PRO A 73 7.35 2.75 18.45
CA PRO A 73 8.74 2.90 18.01
C PRO A 73 8.97 2.49 16.56
N LEU A 74 9.77 3.27 15.84
CA LEU A 74 10.19 2.93 14.49
C LEU A 74 11.10 1.69 14.51
N ASN A 75 10.94 0.85 13.50
CA ASN A 75 11.76 -0.31 13.23
C ASN A 75 12.51 -0.15 11.88
N LYS A 76 13.34 -1.14 11.54
CA LYS A 76 14.19 -1.14 10.33
C LYS A 76 13.43 -1.05 9.00
N PHE A 77 12.13 -1.34 9.00
CA PHE A 77 11.28 -1.30 7.82
C PHE A 77 10.61 0.06 7.63
N ASP A 78 10.47 0.85 8.71
CA ASP A 78 9.88 2.19 8.66
C ASP A 78 10.74 3.18 7.87
N ILE A 79 12.07 3.02 7.91
CA ILE A 79 12.99 3.98 7.31
C ILE A 79 13.27 3.63 5.85
N TYR A 80 12.81 4.49 4.94
CA TYR A 80 13.13 4.44 3.52
C TYR A 80 13.51 5.83 3.01
N GLY A 81 14.69 5.98 2.40
CA GLY A 81 15.12 7.29 1.86
C GLY A 81 15.20 8.41 2.91
N SER A 82 15.60 8.08 4.14
CA SER A 82 15.71 9.00 5.30
C SER A 82 14.39 9.52 5.88
N GLN A 83 13.24 8.93 5.52
CA GLN A 83 11.93 9.27 6.10
C GLN A 83 11.18 8.02 6.57
N ALA A 84 10.27 8.19 7.54
CA ALA A 84 9.41 7.13 8.03
C ALA A 84 8.22 6.94 7.06
N HIS A 85 8.14 5.77 6.43
CA HIS A 85 7.13 5.43 5.43
C HIS A 85 6.20 4.36 5.98
N ARG A 86 5.20 4.78 6.77
CA ARG A 86 4.29 3.87 7.48
C ARG A 86 2.83 4.29 7.38
N GLY A 87 1.97 3.29 7.35
CA GLY A 87 0.53 3.40 7.53
C GLY A 87 0.03 2.16 8.25
N TYR A 88 -1.22 2.18 8.65
CA TYR A 88 -1.84 1.05 9.34
C TYR A 88 -2.61 0.16 8.36
N CYS A 89 -2.52 -1.16 8.54
CA CYS A 89 -3.29 -2.12 7.75
C CYS A 89 -4.50 -2.62 8.52
N HIS A 90 -5.70 -2.29 8.06
CA HIS A 90 -6.95 -2.75 8.69
C HIS A 90 -7.22 -4.25 8.52
N LYS A 91 -6.60 -4.90 7.53
CA LYS A 91 -6.83 -6.33 7.24
C LYS A 91 -5.92 -7.26 8.03
N LEU A 92 -4.63 -6.91 8.10
CA LEU A 92 -3.61 -7.74 8.75
C LEU A 92 -3.20 -7.19 10.12
N HIS A 93 -3.68 -6.01 10.51
CA HIS A 93 -3.37 -5.38 11.80
C HIS A 93 -1.84 -5.24 12.00
N ILE A 94 -1.18 -4.65 11.00
CA ILE A 94 0.27 -4.41 10.97
C ILE A 94 0.56 -2.95 10.62
N ILE A 95 1.80 -2.54 10.90
CA ILE A 95 2.38 -1.35 10.28
C ILE A 95 2.78 -1.72 8.85
N CYS A 96 1.99 -1.27 7.89
CA CYS A 96 2.28 -1.38 6.46
C CYS A 96 3.29 -0.30 6.05
N HIS A 97 4.25 -0.68 5.23
CA HIS A 97 5.28 0.25 4.74
C HIS A 97 4.91 0.69 3.32
N THR A 98 4.89 2.00 3.06
CA THR A 98 4.33 2.63 1.85
C THR A 98 4.68 1.90 0.55
N THR A 99 5.94 1.49 0.43
CA THR A 99 6.54 0.92 -0.79
C THR A 99 6.50 -0.62 -0.86
N ARG A 100 6.02 -1.30 0.19
CA ARG A 100 5.88 -2.77 0.23
C ARG A 100 4.57 -3.24 -0.40
N SER A 101 4.38 -4.55 -0.47
CA SER A 101 3.18 -5.23 -0.91
C SER A 101 2.97 -6.51 -0.10
N CYS A 102 1.77 -7.08 -0.16
CA CYS A 102 1.46 -8.40 0.39
C CYS A 102 0.33 -9.05 -0.42
N GLN A 103 0.16 -10.36 -0.29
CA GLN A 103 -0.88 -11.09 -1.03
C GLN A 103 -2.31 -10.67 -0.66
N ALA A 104 -2.50 -10.02 0.48
CA ALA A 104 -3.81 -9.52 0.92
C ALA A 104 -4.23 -8.20 0.24
N TRP A 105 -3.38 -7.65 -0.64
CA TRP A 105 -3.63 -6.40 -1.35
C TRP A 105 -4.94 -6.48 -2.13
N GLU A 106 -5.76 -5.45 -1.98
CA GLU A 106 -6.97 -5.24 -2.78
C GLU A 106 -6.93 -3.81 -3.34
N ARG A 107 -7.53 -3.65 -4.52
CA ARG A 107 -7.63 -2.34 -5.15
C ARG A 107 -8.48 -1.43 -4.26
N LYS A 108 -7.94 -0.26 -3.93
CA LYS A 108 -8.72 0.82 -3.33
C LYS A 108 -9.67 1.40 -4.36
N ASP A 109 -10.97 1.35 -4.08
CA ASP A 109 -11.96 2.00 -4.92
C ASP A 109 -12.01 3.49 -4.58
N TYR A 110 -11.81 4.35 -5.58
CA TYR A 110 -11.95 5.79 -5.42
C TYR A 110 -13.39 6.17 -5.73
N GLU A 111 -14.22 6.27 -4.69
CA GLU A 111 -15.54 6.89 -4.82
C GLU A 111 -15.36 8.40 -4.90
N ILE A 112 -15.61 8.96 -6.08
CA ILE A 112 -15.78 10.40 -6.20
C ILE A 112 -17.25 10.67 -5.89
N PRO A 113 -17.58 11.47 -4.86
CA PRO A 113 -18.95 11.91 -4.64
C PRO A 113 -19.58 12.40 -5.95
N ASP A 114 -20.83 12.05 -6.23
CA ASP A 114 -21.45 12.35 -7.53
C ASP A 114 -21.44 13.85 -7.88
N ASP A 115 -21.42 14.72 -6.86
CA ASP A 115 -21.31 16.18 -6.99
C ASP A 115 -19.90 16.67 -7.33
N LEU A 116 -18.88 15.84 -7.07
CA LEU A 116 -17.47 16.07 -7.41
C LEU A 116 -16.99 15.21 -8.58
N ALA A 117 -17.81 14.24 -9.02
CA ALA A 117 -17.51 13.38 -10.13
C ALA A 117 -17.42 14.25 -11.39
N PRO A 118 -16.25 14.30 -12.05
CA PRO A 118 -16.13 15.07 -13.28
C PRO A 118 -17.14 14.52 -14.30
N PRO A 119 -17.72 15.38 -15.16
CA PRO A 119 -18.75 14.96 -16.11
C PRO A 119 -18.27 13.72 -16.87
N ARG A 120 -19.10 12.67 -16.93
CA ARG A 120 -18.75 11.42 -17.66
C ARG A 120 -18.61 11.62 -19.17
N ASP A 121 -18.78 12.85 -19.63
CA ASP A 121 -18.54 13.30 -20.99
C ASP A 121 -17.07 13.75 -21.11
N ALA A 122 -16.31 13.05 -21.96
CA ALA A 122 -14.90 13.31 -22.17
C ALA A 122 -14.63 14.67 -22.86
N ARG A 123 -15.62 15.25 -23.55
CA ARG A 123 -15.54 16.56 -24.22
C ARG A 123 -15.60 17.73 -23.21
N ALA A 124 -16.25 17.54 -22.06
CA ALA A 124 -16.30 18.51 -20.97
C ALA A 124 -15.05 18.43 -20.08
N MET A 125 -14.45 17.25 -19.91
CA MET A 125 -13.18 17.09 -19.19
C MET A 125 -11.98 17.63 -19.98
N TYR A 126 -11.95 17.39 -21.30
CA TYR A 126 -10.83 17.76 -22.17
C TYR A 126 -11.35 18.50 -23.42
N PRO A 127 -11.73 19.79 -23.30
CA PRO A 127 -12.30 20.55 -24.41
C PRO A 127 -11.38 20.74 -25.62
N ASN A 128 -10.09 20.37 -25.49
CA ASN A 128 -9.07 20.47 -26.54
C ASN A 128 -8.57 19.09 -27.04
N SER A 129 -9.30 17.99 -26.79
CA SER A 129 -8.88 16.65 -27.27
C SER A 129 -8.94 16.47 -28.79
N ASP A 130 -9.38 17.48 -29.55
CA ASP A 130 -9.42 17.46 -31.02
C ASP A 130 -8.06 17.82 -31.67
N MET A 131 -6.95 17.75 -30.92
CA MET A 131 -5.59 17.88 -31.47
C MET A 131 -4.85 16.53 -31.42
N ALA A 132 -5.35 15.55 -32.19
CA ALA A 132 -4.60 14.39 -32.69
C ALA A 132 -5.29 13.80 -33.92
#